data_AF-A0A321LVR5-F1
#
_entry.id   AF-A0A321LVR5-F1
#
_cell.length_a   1.000
_cell.length_b   1.000
_cell.length_c   1.000
_cell.angle_alpha   90.00
_cell.angle_beta   90.00
_cell.angle_gamma   90.00
#
_symmetry.space_group_name_H-M   'P 1'
#
loop_
_entity.id
_entity.type
_entity.pdbx_description
1 polymer ?
#
loop_
_entity_poly.entity_id
_entity_poly.type
_entity_poly.pdbx_seq_one_letter_code
_entity_poly.pdbx_strand_id
1 'polypeptide(L)' 'MIRQEQYEIWVQSGSNKWDMLGCFEDLTLAAIMARNHSARTRLICVTFEHGKLISQDLLTEMGFEPQRMSA' A
#
# COMPACT_ATOMS: atom_id res chain seq x y z
N MET A 1 20.75 -11.89 -12.02
CA MET A 1 19.36 -12.21 -11.63
C MET A 1 18.59 -10.89 -11.63
N ILE A 2 17.45 -10.81 -12.31
CA ILE A 2 16.66 -9.58 -12.37
C ILE A 2 15.55 -9.72 -11.32
N ARG A 3 15.79 -9.12 -10.16
CA ARG A 3 14.79 -8.91 -9.11
C ARG A 3 14.27 -7.49 -9.27
N GLN A 4 12.96 -7.34 -9.37
CA GLN A 4 12.30 -6.05 -9.51
C GLN A 4 11.35 -5.84 -8.34
N GLU A 5 11.40 -4.67 -7.74
CA GLU A 5 10.49 -4.26 -6.67
C GLU A 5 9.50 -3.25 -7.22
N GLN A 6 8.25 -3.37 -6.82
CA GLN A 6 7.17 -2.45 -7.13
C GLN A 6 6.42 -2.12 -5.85
N TYR A 7 6.07 -0.86 -5.65
CA TYR A 7 5.34 -0.39 -4.50
C TYR A 7 3.90 -0.08 -4.91
N GLU A 8 2.95 -0.79 -4.33
CA GLU A 8 1.53 -0.66 -4.61
C GLU A 8 0.83 0.07 -3.48
N ILE A 9 -0.05 0.99 -3.87
CA ILE A 9 -0.93 1.70 -2.95
C ILE A 9 -2.33 1.12 -3.09
N TRP A 10 -2.86 0.62 -1.99
CA TRP A 10 -4.20 0.08 -1.92
C TRP A 10 -5.03 0.92 -0.96
N VAL A 11 -6.25 1.30 -1.36
CA VAL A 11 -7.16 2.11 -0.55
C VAL A 11 -8.40 1.33 -0.21
N GLN A 12 -8.91 1.49 1.01
CA GLN A 12 -10.13 0.83 1.45
C GLN A 12 -11.34 1.68 1.08
N SER A 13 -12.18 1.13 0.20
CA SER A 13 -13.48 1.69 -0.14
C SER A 13 -14.53 1.35 0.92
N GLY A 14 -15.62 2.15 0.98
CA GLY A 14 -16.68 2.04 2.00
C GLY A 14 -17.37 0.67 2.11
N SER A 15 -17.20 -0.23 1.14
CA SER A 15 -17.65 -1.62 1.18
C SER A 15 -16.62 -2.61 1.76
N ASN A 16 -15.64 -2.13 2.55
CA ASN A 16 -14.53 -2.92 3.11
C ASN A 16 -13.65 -3.61 2.05
N LYS A 17 -13.73 -3.16 0.78
CA LYS A 17 -12.93 -3.66 -0.33
C LYS A 17 -11.66 -2.84 -0.46
N TRP A 18 -10.58 -3.49 -0.86
CA TRP A 18 -9.31 -2.84 -1.16
C TRP A 18 -9.20 -2.70 -2.67
N ASP A 19 -9.06 -1.45 -3.12
CA ASP A 19 -8.88 -1.10 -4.51
C ASP A 19 -7.45 -0.58 -4.69
N MET A 20 -6.75 -1.04 -5.73
CA MET A 20 -5.43 -0.54 -6.06
C MET A 20 -5.56 0.87 -6.64
N LEU A 21 -4.92 1.83 -5.99
CA LEU A 21 -4.90 3.22 -6.45
C LEU A 21 -3.77 3.46 -7.47
N GLY A 22 -2.64 2.78 -7.30
CA GLY A 22 -1.51 2.89 -8.22
C GLY A 22 -0.31 2.06 -7.79
N CYS A 23 0.65 1.95 -8.70
CA CYS A 23 1.93 1.31 -8.47
C CYS A 23 3.09 2.23 -8.86
N PHE A 24 4.22 2.08 -8.17
CA PHE A 24 5.37 2.97 -8.27
C PHE A 24 6.66 2.15 -8.18
N GLU A 25 7.71 2.60 -8.86
CA GLU A 25 9.04 1.98 -8.77
C GLU A 25 9.85 2.52 -7.58
N ASP A 26 9.49 3.70 -7.06
CA ASP A 26 10.19 4.37 -5.96
C ASP A 26 9.34 4.38 -4.68
N LEU A 27 9.93 3.90 -3.58
CA LEU A 27 9.28 3.82 -2.27
C LEU A 27 8.93 5.20 -1.73
N THR A 28 9.79 6.19 -1.93
CA THR A 28 9.61 7.53 -1.36
C THR A 28 8.36 8.19 -1.95
N LEU A 29 8.23 8.13 -3.27
CA LEU A 29 7.07 8.63 -4.00
C LEU A 29 5.80 7.88 -3.59
N ALA A 30 5.86 6.55 -3.51
CA ALA A 30 4.71 5.73 -3.11
C ALA A 30 4.26 6.06 -1.68
N ALA A 31 5.21 6.26 -0.75
CA ALA A 31 4.91 6.63 0.62
C ALA A 31 4.29 8.03 0.74
N ILE A 32 4.76 9.01 -0.05
CA ILE A 32 4.17 10.36 -0.09
C ILE A 32 2.72 10.28 -0.59
N MET A 33 2.49 9.57 -1.69
CA MET A 33 1.15 9.41 -2.26
C MET A 33 0.20 8.71 -1.30
N ALA A 34 0.67 7.65 -0.62
CA ALA A 34 -0.13 6.90 0.33
C ALA A 34 -0.51 7.73 1.57
N ARG A 35 0.34 8.67 2.00
CA ARG A 35 0.08 9.59 3.13
C ARG A 35 -0.91 10.72 2.79
N ASN A 36 -0.98 11.12 1.52
CA ASN A 36 -1.90 12.17 1.08
C ASN A 36 -3.37 11.69 0.98
N HIS A 37 -3.63 10.40 1.21
CA HIS A 37 -4.96 9.83 1.12
C HIS A 37 -5.68 9.84 2.48
N SER A 38 -6.93 10.30 2.50
CA SER A 38 -7.74 10.42 3.72
C SER A 38 -8.41 9.12 4.16
N ALA A 39 -8.58 8.16 3.24
CA ALA A 39 -9.12 6.84 3.56
C ALA A 39 -8.04 5.88 4.08
N ARG A 40 -8.47 4.76 4.67
CA ARG A 40 -7.54 3.69 5.09
C ARG A 40 -6.74 3.19 3.88
N THR A 41 -5.42 3.21 4.00
CA THR A 41 -4.49 3.03 2.88
C THR A 41 -3.38 2.06 3.26
N ARG A 42 -2.98 1.18 2.34
CA ARG A 42 -1.91 0.18 2.51
C ARG A 42 -0.78 0.42 1.53
N LEU A 43 0.39 0.57 2.12
CA LEU A 43 1.75 0.43 1.59
C LEU A 43 2.16 -1.01 1.29
N ILE A 44 2.12 -1.54 0.07
CA ILE A 44 2.59 -2.92 -0.20
C ILE A 44 3.83 -2.90 -1.10
N CYS A 45 4.90 -3.59 -0.70
CA CYS A 45 6.04 -3.90 -1.56
C CYS A 45 5.82 -5.25 -2.23
N VAL A 46 5.98 -5.30 -3.54
CA VAL A 46 5.78 -6.48 -4.37
C VAL A 46 7.10 -6.79 -5.06
N THR A 47 7.65 -7.96 -4.78
CA THR A 47 8.89 -8.42 -5.39
C THR A 47 8.59 -9.41 -6.51
N PHE A 48 9.11 -9.12 -7.70
CA PHE A 48 9.12 -10.01 -8.84
C PHE A 48 10.54 -10.53 -9.13
N GLU A 49 10.61 -11.78 -9.58
CA GLU A 49 11.83 -12.39 -10.12
C GLU A 49 11.47 -13.12 -11.42
N HIS A 50 12.17 -12.79 -12.51
CA HIS A 50 11.84 -13.30 -13.85
C HIS A 50 10.36 -13.09 -14.25
N GLY A 51 9.78 -11.97 -13.83
CA GLY A 51 8.36 -11.63 -14.07
C GLY A 51 7.36 -12.43 -13.25
N LYS A 52 7.81 -13.30 -12.34
CA LYS A 52 6.94 -14.02 -11.40
C LYS A 52 6.87 -13.28 -10.08
N LEU A 53 5.69 -13.23 -9.48
CA LEU A 53 5.51 -12.71 -8.14
C LEU A 53 6.14 -13.67 -7.13
N ILE A 54 7.03 -13.18 -6.28
CA ILE A 54 7.73 -13.99 -5.26
C ILE A 54 7.40 -13.55 -3.83
N SER A 55 7.18 -12.26 -3.61
CA SER A 55 6.83 -11.73 -2.29
C SER A 55 5.86 -10.56 -2.38
N GLN A 56 5.02 -10.45 -1.36
CA GLN A 56 4.16 -9.30 -1.10
C GLN A 56 4.26 -8.95 0.39
N ASP A 57 4.83 -7.79 0.68
CA ASP A 57 5.14 -7.34 2.02
C ASP A 57 4.38 -6.06 2.34
N LEU A 58 3.52 -6.09 3.36
CA LEU A 58 2.85 -4.88 3.85
C LEU A 58 3.87 -4.01 4.61
N LEU A 59 4.27 -2.89 4.01
CA LEU A 59 5.22 -1.95 4.59
C LEU A 59 4.56 -1.04 5.62
N THR A 60 3.35 -0.56 5.33
CA THR A 60 2.64 0.36 6.22
C THR A 60 1.14 0.31 5.96
N GLU A 61 0.35 0.57 6.99
CA GLU A 61 -1.09 0.81 6.90
C GLU A 61 -1.40 2.14 7.59
N MET A 62 -2.13 3.01 6.91
CA MET A 62 -2.47 4.37 7.31
C MET A 62 -3.98 4.58 7.27
N GLY A 63 -4.47 5.66 7.90
CA GLY A 63 -5.90 6.00 7.89
C GLY A 63 -6.74 5.20 8.89
N PHE A 64 -6.14 4.74 9.99
CA PHE A 64 -6.87 4.26 11.16
C PHE A 64 -6.87 5.36 12.22
N GLU A 65 -7.98 6.09 12.36
CA GLU A 65 -8.30 6.67 13.66
C GLU A 65 -9.03 5.57 14.45
N PRO A 66 -8.43 4.97 15.49
CA PRO A 66 -9.25 4.42 16.54
C PRO A 66 -9.94 5.64 17.15
N GLN A 67 -11.23 5.83 16.87
CA GLN A 67 -12.02 6.63 17.78
C GLN A 67 -11.86 5.98 19.16
N ARG A 68 -11.07 6.63 20.01
CA ARG A 68 -11.15 6.48 21.45
C ARG A 68 -12.61 6.74 21.78
N MET A 69 -13.39 5.69 21.98
CA MET A 69 -14.58 5.78 22.80
C MET A 69 -14.11 6.06 24.21
N SER A 70 -13.91 7.35 24.51
CA SER A 70 -13.92 7.88 25.87
C SER A 70 -15.31 8.46 26.08
N ALA A 71 -16.19 7.68 26.72
CA ALA A 71 -17.30 8.11 27.56
C ALA A 71 -17.90 6.87 28.25
#